data_AF-H9F166-F1
#
_entry.id   AF-H9F166-F1
#
_cell.length_a   1.000
_cell.length_b   1.000
_cell.length_c   1.000
_cell.angle_alpha   90.00
_cell.angle_beta   90.00
_cell.angle_gamma   90.00
#
_symmetry.space_group_name_H-M   'P 1'
#
loop_
_entity.id
_entity.type
_entity.pdbx_description
1 polymer ?
#
loop_
_entity_poly.entity_id
_entity_poly.type
_entity_poly.pdbx_seq_one_letter_code
_entity_poly.pdbx_strand_id
1 'polypeptide(L)' 'MPVTEKDLAEDAPWKKIQQNTFTRWCNEHLKCVNKRIGNLQTDLSDGLRLIALLE' A
#
# COMPACT_ATOMS: atom_id res chain seq x y z
N MET A 1 6.67 -7.43 24.81
CA MET A 1 7.95 -7.87 24.22
C MET A 1 8.32 -6.86 23.13
N PRO A 2 9.54 -6.28 23.11
CA PRO A 2 9.93 -5.37 22.06
C PRO A 2 10.07 -6.15 20.74
N VAL A 3 9.53 -5.60 19.67
CA VAL A 3 9.66 -6.14 18.30
C VAL A 3 11.14 -6.14 17.95
N THR A 4 11.68 -7.30 17.52
CA THR A 4 13.11 -7.43 17.24
C THR A 4 13.44 -6.88 15.85
N GLU A 5 14.67 -6.40 15.61
CA GLU A 5 15.14 -5.91 14.30
C GLU A 5 14.88 -6.91 13.15
N LYS A 6 14.87 -8.22 13.47
CA LYS A 6 14.57 -9.30 12.52
C LYS A 6 13.12 -9.28 12.04
N ASP A 7 12.19 -8.81 12.85
CA ASP A 7 10.77 -8.66 12.49
C ASP A 7 10.53 -7.45 11.57
N LEU A 8 11.46 -6.48 11.56
CA LEU A 8 11.41 -5.25 10.76
C LEU A 8 12.12 -5.36 9.40
N ALA A 9 12.72 -6.52 9.08
CA ALA A 9 13.37 -6.75 7.80
C ALA A 9 12.41 -6.47 6.62
N GLU A 10 12.91 -5.89 5.54
CA GLU A 10 12.14 -5.60 4.31
C GLU A 10 11.48 -6.85 3.72
N ASP A 11 12.14 -8.00 3.88
CA ASP A 11 11.71 -9.27 3.31
C ASP A 11 10.74 -10.04 4.22
N ALA A 12 10.31 -9.44 5.32
CA ALA A 12 9.44 -10.09 6.28
C ALA A 12 8.11 -10.49 5.60
N PRO A 13 7.66 -11.75 5.70
CA PRO A 13 6.47 -12.23 4.98
C PRO A 13 5.21 -11.38 5.22
N TRP A 14 5.06 -10.83 6.42
CA TRP A 14 3.93 -9.98 6.79
C TRP A 14 3.89 -8.66 5.99
N LYS A 15 5.05 -8.08 5.62
CA LYS A 15 5.11 -6.87 4.78
C LYS A 15 4.56 -7.15 3.39
N LYS A 16 4.91 -8.30 2.80
CA LYS A 16 4.37 -8.72 1.49
C LYS A 16 2.85 -8.94 1.55
N ILE A 17 2.35 -9.51 2.64
CA ILE A 17 0.90 -9.66 2.87
C ILE A 17 0.23 -8.28 2.95
N GLN A 18 0.77 -7.36 3.75
CA GLN A 18 0.24 -6.00 3.86
C GLN A 18 0.26 -5.28 2.52
N GLN A 19 1.35 -5.38 1.76
CA GLN A 19 1.46 -4.71 0.48
C GLN A 19 0.42 -5.23 -0.52
N ASN A 20 0.20 -6.55 -0.58
CA ASN A 20 -0.86 -7.13 -1.43
C ASN A 20 -2.26 -6.69 -0.98
N THR A 21 -2.54 -6.76 0.32
CA THR A 21 -3.83 -6.39 0.88
C THR A 21 -4.16 -4.92 0.64
N PHE A 22 -3.24 -4.02 0.98
CA PHE A 22 -3.45 -2.58 0.80
C PHE A 22 -3.44 -2.16 -0.66
N THR A 23 -2.63 -2.79 -1.53
CA THR A 23 -2.69 -2.53 -2.98
C THR A 23 -4.06 -2.89 -3.56
N ARG A 24 -4.64 -4.02 -3.13
CA ARG A 24 -6.00 -4.41 -3.55
C ARG A 24 -7.06 -3.46 -3.00
N TRP A 25 -6.97 -3.12 -1.71
CA TRP A 25 -7.89 -2.18 -1.09
C TRP A 25 -7.89 -0.83 -1.80
N CYS A 26 -6.72 -0.23 -2.04
CA CYS A 26 -6.63 1.04 -2.76
C CYS A 26 -7.24 0.94 -4.17
N ASN A 27 -7.00 -0.16 -4.88
CA ASN A 27 -7.53 -0.34 -6.24
C ASN A 27 -9.05 -0.55 -6.27
N GLU A 28 -9.67 -1.12 -5.24
CA GLU A 28 -11.13 -1.18 -5.13
C GLU A 28 -11.74 0.22 -4.98
N HIS A 29 -11.13 1.10 -4.17
CA HIS A 29 -11.59 2.48 -4.00
C HIS A 29 -11.33 3.35 -5.23
N LEU A 30 -10.11 3.29 -5.77
CA LEU A 30 -9.70 4.10 -6.94
C LEU A 30 -10.39 3.69 -8.24
N LYS A 31 -11.00 2.50 -8.30
CA LYS A 31 -11.79 2.04 -9.44
C LYS A 31 -12.93 3.02 -9.78
N CYS A 32 -13.57 3.62 -8.76
CA CYS A 32 -14.68 4.55 -8.93
C CYS A 32 -14.28 5.84 -9.68
N VAL A 33 -12.99 6.19 -9.65
CA VAL A 33 -12.41 7.38 -10.30
C VAL A 33 -11.44 7.03 -11.42
N ASN A 34 -11.52 5.80 -11.93
CA ASN A 34 -10.69 5.27 -13.03
C ASN A 34 -9.18 5.44 -12.80
N LYS A 35 -8.72 5.23 -11.56
CA LYS A 35 -7.31 5.23 -11.17
C LYS A 35 -6.89 3.85 -10.65
N ARG A 36 -5.59 3.59 -10.68
CA ARG A 36 -4.98 2.35 -10.19
C ARG A 36 -3.57 2.61 -9.67
N ILE A 37 -3.15 1.81 -8.70
CA ILE A 37 -1.75 1.65 -8.25
C ILE A 37 -1.24 0.24 -8.54
N GLY A 38 0.01 0.13 -8.96
CA GLY A 38 0.75 -1.12 -9.14
C GLY A 38 1.72 -1.40 -7.99
N ASN A 39 2.30 -0.34 -7.39
CA ASN A 39 3.17 -0.44 -6.24
C ASN A 39 2.76 0.55 -5.14
N LEU A 40 2.30 0.03 -4.00
CA LEU A 40 1.86 0.81 -2.85
C LEU A 40 2.91 1.82 -2.34
N GLN A 41 4.19 1.49 -2.44
CA GLN A 41 5.28 2.28 -1.86
C GLN A 41 5.64 3.51 -2.70
N THR A 42 5.42 3.44 -4.01
CA THR A 42 5.86 4.49 -4.97
C THR A 42 4.71 5.22 -5.63
N ASP A 43 3.55 4.58 -5.80
CA ASP A 43 2.51 5.14 -6.67
C ASP A 43 1.64 6.18 -5.95
N LEU A 44 1.79 6.28 -4.62
CA LEU A 44 1.17 7.30 -3.77
C LEU A 44 2.08 8.51 -3.52
N SER A 45 3.34 8.47 -3.97
CA SER A 45 4.37 9.46 -3.60
C SER A 45 4.14 10.86 -4.17
N ASP A 46 3.44 10.97 -5.31
CA ASP A 46 3.08 12.27 -5.92
C ASP A 46 1.83 12.92 -5.29
N GLY A 47 1.14 12.19 -4.40
CA GLY A 47 -0.06 12.65 -3.70
C GLY A 47 -1.36 12.63 -4.52
N LEU A 48 -1.32 12.56 -5.85
CA LEU A 48 -2.55 12.68 -6.68
C LEU A 48 -3.47 11.48 -6.51
N ARG A 49 -2.90 10.27 -6.43
CA ARG A 49 -3.68 9.06 -6.15
C ARG A 49 -4.09 8.95 -4.69
N LEU A 50 -3.34 9.58 -3.78
CA LEU A 50 -3.67 9.62 -2.36
C LEU A 50 -4.88 10.53 -2.10
N ILE A 51 -4.95 11.70 -2.74
CA ILE A 51 -6.12 12.58 -2.67
C ILE A 51 -7.36 11.84 -3.17
N ALA A 52 -7.28 11.24 -4.36
CA ALA A 52 -8.39 10.50 -4.96
C ALA A 52 -8.82 9.24 -4.20
N LEU A 53 -8.00 8.75 -3.26
CA LEU A 53 -8.32 7.62 -2.37
C LEU A 53 -9.11 8.08 -1.13
N LEU A 54 -9.00 9.36 -0.75
CA LEU A 54 -9.61 9.95 0.44
C LEU A 54 -10.92 10.69 0.14
N GLU A 55 -11.16 11.04 -1.13
CA GLU A 55 -12.41 11.61 -1.64
C GLU A 55 -13.49 10.53 -1.80
#